data_AF-A0A7J5V522-F1
#
_entry.id   AF-A0A7J5V522-F1
#
_cell.length_a   1.000
_cell.length_b   1.000
_cell.length_c   1.000
_cell.angle_alpha   90.00
_cell.angle_beta   90.00
_cell.angle_gamma   90.00
#
_symmetry.space_group_name_H-M   'P 1'
#
loop_
_entity.id
_entity.type
_entity.pdbx_description
1 polymer ?
#
loop_
_entity_poly.entity_id
_entity_poly.type
_entity_poly.pdbx_seq_one_letter_code
_entity_poly.pdbx_strand_id
1 'polypeptide(L)'
;MKSKHLLILTIIALLSFQNNSFAQSPNLGAASNFALFTAAGELTNVGASVVTGDVGTYVGALTGFPPGIVIGEIYPVGHPILAQAAIDLGLAYTDLASRACDVVLGTPFGNGQTLNPGVYCIGSAATLNGELILNGLGNPDALFIFQIGGALATNGNTSITLINGASIDNVYWQINGAFTLGESSVFRGTIVANGQ
;
A
#
# COMPACT_ATOMS: atom_id res chain seq x y z
N MET A 1 -3.46 46.58 -60.31
CA MET A 1 -4.53 46.03 -59.47
C MET A 1 -3.93 44.99 -58.53
N LYS A 2 -4.18 45.14 -57.22
CA LYS A 2 -3.47 44.48 -56.12
C LYS A 2 -3.86 42.99 -56.01
N SER A 3 -2.90 42.08 -56.18
CA SER A 3 -3.05 40.68 -55.76
C SER A 3 -2.91 40.62 -54.24
N LYS A 4 -3.99 40.28 -53.54
CA LYS A 4 -3.99 40.10 -52.08
C LYS A 4 -3.66 38.65 -51.76
N HIS A 5 -2.49 38.42 -51.18
CA HIS A 5 -2.11 37.17 -50.54
C HIS A 5 -3.04 36.87 -49.36
N LEU A 6 -3.71 35.72 -49.38
CA LEU A 6 -4.43 35.20 -48.23
C LEU A 6 -3.69 33.95 -47.74
N LEU A 7 -2.74 34.16 -46.83
CA LEU A 7 -2.10 33.12 -46.04
C LEU A 7 -3.11 32.72 -44.95
N ILE A 8 -3.70 31.53 -45.03
CA ILE A 8 -4.50 30.97 -43.93
C ILE A 8 -3.53 30.15 -43.07
N LEU A 9 -3.11 30.74 -41.95
CA LEU A 9 -2.31 30.07 -40.93
C LEU A 9 -3.26 29.31 -40.00
N THR A 10 -3.42 28.01 -40.22
CA THR A 10 -4.19 27.15 -39.33
C THR A 10 -3.33 26.81 -38.11
N ILE A 11 -3.51 27.55 -37.01
CA ILE A 11 -2.91 27.21 -35.72
C ILE A 11 -3.71 26.04 -35.13
N ILE A 12 -3.19 24.82 -35.26
CA ILE A 12 -3.65 23.68 -34.47
C ILE A 12 -2.99 23.80 -33.10
N ALA A 13 -3.70 24.43 -32.16
CA ALA A 13 -3.31 24.38 -30.76
C ALA A 13 -3.60 22.96 -30.25
N LEU A 14 -2.55 22.15 -30.14
CA LEU A 14 -2.60 20.83 -29.51
C LEU A 14 -2.78 21.05 -28.00
N LEU A 15 -4.04 21.10 -27.54
CA LEU A 15 -4.38 21.06 -26.13
C LEU A 15 -3.99 19.68 -25.61
N SER A 16 -2.81 19.58 -24.99
CA SER A 16 -2.44 18.45 -24.16
C SER A 16 -3.37 18.44 -22.94
N PHE A 17 -4.46 17.68 -23.03
CA PHE A 17 -5.21 17.29 -21.85
C PHE A 17 -4.27 16.40 -21.01
N GLN A 18 -3.70 16.96 -19.95
CA GLN A 18 -3.13 16.15 -18.89
C GLN A 18 -4.28 15.35 -18.30
N ASN A 19 -4.33 14.05 -18.62
CA ASN A 19 -5.21 13.10 -17.96
C ASN A 19 -4.76 13.01 -16.49
N ASN A 20 -5.25 13.91 -15.65
CA ASN A 20 -5.18 13.75 -14.21
C ASN A 20 -6.15 12.63 -13.84
N SER A 21 -5.72 11.38 -14.05
CA SER A 21 -6.38 10.25 -13.42
C SER A 21 -6.07 10.34 -11.94
N PHE A 22 -7.04 10.77 -11.14
CA PHE A 22 -6.95 10.55 -9.70
C PHE A 22 -6.83 9.04 -9.49
N ALA A 23 -5.71 8.61 -8.91
CA ALA A 23 -5.56 7.22 -8.57
C ALA A 23 -6.66 6.87 -7.55
N GLN A 24 -7.57 5.97 -7.94
CA GLN A 24 -8.61 5.51 -7.02
C GLN A 24 -7.99 4.60 -5.98
N SER A 25 -8.42 4.75 -4.72
CA SER A 25 -8.04 3.84 -3.64
C SER A 25 -8.43 2.40 -4.02
N PRO A 26 -7.54 1.42 -3.83
CA PRO A 26 -7.87 0.01 -4.00
C PRO A 26 -9.09 -0.40 -3.17
N ASN A 27 -9.95 -1.23 -3.76
CA ASN A 27 -11.06 -1.82 -3.01
C ASN A 27 -10.57 -3.07 -2.28
N LEU A 28 -10.53 -2.99 -0.95
CA LEU A 28 -10.15 -4.13 -0.09
C LEU A 28 -11.32 -5.08 0.22
N GLY A 29 -12.55 -4.73 -0.16
CA GLY A 29 -13.73 -5.56 0.08
C GLY A 29 -13.86 -5.99 1.55
N ALA A 30 -14.20 -7.25 1.79
CA ALA A 30 -14.30 -7.84 3.13
C ALA A 30 -12.97 -7.83 3.92
N ALA A 31 -11.82 -7.76 3.24
CA ALA A 31 -10.52 -7.69 3.91
C ALA A 31 -10.32 -6.35 4.66
N SER A 32 -11.09 -5.30 4.32
CA SER A 32 -11.01 -3.99 5.00
C SER A 32 -11.38 -4.02 6.49
N ASN A 33 -12.12 -5.04 6.94
CA ASN A 33 -12.50 -5.17 8.36
C ASN A 33 -11.36 -5.76 9.22
N PHE A 34 -10.36 -6.36 8.58
CA PHE A 34 -9.29 -7.07 9.27
C PHE A 34 -8.08 -6.17 9.51
N ALA A 35 -7.60 -6.16 10.75
CA ALA A 35 -6.28 -5.63 11.06
C ALA A 35 -5.17 -6.63 10.71
N LEU A 36 -5.45 -7.93 10.85
CA LEU A 36 -4.55 -9.01 10.46
C LEU A 36 -5.33 -10.13 9.79
N PHE A 37 -4.98 -10.44 8.54
CA PHE A 37 -5.62 -11.51 7.80
C PHE A 37 -4.62 -12.24 6.92
N THR A 38 -4.77 -13.56 6.81
CA THR A 38 -4.09 -14.37 5.79
C THR A 38 -5.08 -15.30 5.10
N ALA A 39 -5.00 -15.36 3.77
CA ALA A 39 -5.79 -16.30 2.97
C ALA A 39 -5.30 -17.75 3.17
N ALA A 40 -4.00 -17.94 3.38
CA ALA A 40 -3.40 -19.25 3.64
C ALA A 40 -2.09 -19.08 4.40
N GLY A 41 -2.07 -19.53 5.66
CA GLY A 41 -0.91 -19.46 6.53
C GLY A 41 -1.30 -19.47 7.99
N GLU A 42 -0.31 -19.77 8.82
CA GLU A 42 -0.44 -19.62 10.26
C GLU A 42 -0.35 -18.15 10.66
N LEU A 43 -1.15 -17.75 11.65
CA LEU A 43 -1.07 -16.47 12.33
C LEU A 43 -0.73 -16.74 13.78
N THR A 44 0.51 -16.44 14.16
CA THR A 44 1.05 -16.73 15.49
C THR A 44 1.52 -15.46 16.16
N ASN A 45 0.96 -15.15 17.32
CA ASN A 45 1.47 -14.09 18.19
C ASN A 45 2.38 -14.67 19.28
N VAL A 46 3.49 -13.97 19.56
CA VAL A 46 4.40 -14.30 20.65
C VAL A 46 4.51 -13.08 21.57
N GLY A 47 4.22 -13.29 22.86
CA GLY A 47 4.29 -12.22 23.86
C GLY A 47 3.09 -11.27 23.84
N ALA A 48 3.20 -10.19 24.59
CA ALA A 48 2.11 -9.21 24.76
C ALA A 48 2.02 -8.30 23.53
N SER A 49 0.86 -8.35 22.86
CA SER A 49 0.53 -7.53 21.69
C SER A 49 -0.91 -7.05 21.80
N VAL A 50 -1.22 -5.91 21.19
CA VAL A 50 -2.59 -5.40 21.04
C VAL A 50 -2.87 -5.18 19.57
N VAL A 51 -3.93 -5.81 19.08
CA VAL A 51 -4.45 -5.66 17.71
C VAL A 51 -5.84 -5.03 17.79
N THR A 52 -6.05 -3.92 17.10
CA THR A 52 -7.38 -3.27 17.01
C THR A 52 -7.94 -3.49 15.62
N GLY A 53 -9.09 -4.16 15.53
CA GLY A 53 -9.68 -4.67 14.30
C GLY A 53 -9.71 -6.20 14.27
N ASP A 54 -10.37 -6.76 13.25
CA ASP A 54 -10.61 -8.21 13.21
C ASP A 54 -9.35 -8.98 12.82
N VAL A 55 -9.27 -10.24 13.28
CA VAL A 55 -8.14 -11.14 13.03
C VAL A 55 -8.66 -12.47 12.47
N GLY A 56 -8.01 -12.99 11.43
CA GLY A 56 -8.42 -14.26 10.84
C GLY A 56 -7.38 -14.93 9.95
N THR A 57 -7.52 -16.25 9.81
CA THR A 57 -6.84 -17.04 8.78
C THR A 57 -7.87 -17.92 8.08
N TYR A 58 -7.96 -17.85 6.76
CA TYR A 58 -8.88 -18.69 6.01
C TYR A 58 -8.43 -20.16 5.99
N VAL A 59 -7.12 -20.40 5.87
CA VAL A 59 -6.50 -21.73 5.96
C VAL A 59 -5.25 -21.64 6.82
N GLY A 60 -5.22 -22.31 7.96
CA GLY A 60 -4.06 -22.36 8.86
C GLY A 60 -4.45 -22.25 10.33
N ALA A 61 -3.45 -22.26 11.21
CA ALA A 61 -3.67 -22.09 12.65
C ALA A 61 -3.66 -20.60 13.02
N LEU A 62 -4.47 -20.22 14.01
CA LEU A 62 -4.41 -18.91 14.67
C LEU A 62 -4.10 -19.13 16.14
N THR A 63 -2.93 -18.69 16.60
CA THR A 63 -2.43 -18.97 17.96
C THR A 63 -1.79 -17.73 18.61
N GLY A 64 -1.64 -17.77 19.94
CA GLY A 64 -0.98 -16.70 20.70
C GLY A 64 -1.88 -15.57 21.19
N PHE A 65 -3.20 -15.74 21.11
CA PHE A 65 -4.21 -14.85 21.67
C PHE A 65 -5.09 -15.65 22.65
N PRO A 66 -4.77 -15.69 23.96
CA PRO A 66 -3.75 -14.93 24.73
C PRO A 66 -2.30 -15.44 24.59
N PRO A 67 -1.27 -14.66 25.00
CA PRO A 67 -1.34 -13.37 25.73
C PRO A 67 -1.58 -12.13 24.85
N GLY A 68 -1.58 -12.27 23.53
CA GLY A 68 -2.04 -11.21 22.64
C GLY A 68 -3.51 -10.85 22.91
N ILE A 69 -3.84 -9.59 22.72
CA ILE A 69 -5.19 -9.05 22.90
C ILE A 69 -5.69 -8.55 21.55
N VAL A 70 -6.91 -8.96 21.19
CA VAL A 70 -7.64 -8.43 20.03
C VAL A 70 -8.80 -7.57 20.53
N ILE A 71 -8.85 -6.32 20.07
CA ILE A 71 -9.96 -5.39 20.22
C ILE A 71 -10.74 -5.43 18.90
N GLY A 72 -11.54 -6.47 18.74
CA GLY A 72 -12.21 -6.86 17.51
C GLY A 72 -12.66 -8.32 17.59
N GLU A 73 -13.05 -8.90 16.46
CA GLU A 73 -13.42 -10.31 16.39
C GLU A 73 -12.28 -11.20 15.89
N ILE A 74 -12.08 -12.35 16.54
CA ILE A 74 -11.23 -13.42 16.03
C ILE A 74 -12.15 -14.43 15.35
N TYR A 75 -12.12 -14.48 14.02
CA TYR A 75 -12.98 -15.40 13.28
C TYR A 75 -12.38 -16.81 13.26
N PRO A 76 -13.18 -17.86 13.56
CA PRO A 76 -12.72 -19.24 13.49
C PRO A 76 -12.49 -19.66 12.04
N VAL A 77 -11.49 -20.53 11.82
CA VAL A 77 -11.21 -21.12 10.51
C VAL A 77 -12.48 -21.77 9.94
N GLY A 78 -12.78 -21.46 8.67
CA GLY A 78 -14.00 -21.90 7.98
C GLY A 78 -15.20 -20.94 8.10
N HIS A 79 -15.10 -19.83 8.84
CA HIS A 79 -16.15 -18.81 8.83
C HIS A 79 -16.31 -18.20 7.41
N PRO A 80 -17.54 -18.02 6.89
CA PRO A 80 -17.76 -17.58 5.50
C PRO A 80 -17.09 -16.25 5.13
N ILE A 81 -16.96 -15.32 6.09
CA ILE A 81 -16.31 -14.03 5.86
C ILE A 81 -14.85 -14.19 5.42
N LEU A 82 -14.16 -15.24 5.89
CA LEU A 82 -12.75 -15.48 5.61
C LEU A 82 -12.55 -15.92 4.15
N ALA A 83 -13.50 -16.68 3.60
CA ALA A 83 -13.48 -17.05 2.19
C ALA A 83 -13.63 -15.82 1.29
N GLN A 84 -14.56 -14.92 1.62
CA GLN A 84 -14.73 -13.67 0.88
C GLN A 84 -13.52 -12.73 1.04
N ALA A 85 -12.98 -12.60 2.26
CA ALA A 85 -11.78 -11.80 2.51
C ALA A 85 -10.56 -12.33 1.75
N ALA A 86 -10.42 -13.65 1.59
CA ALA A 86 -9.36 -14.25 0.77
C ALA A 86 -9.48 -13.87 -0.71
N ILE A 87 -10.70 -13.90 -1.26
CA ILE A 87 -10.98 -13.48 -2.64
C ILE A 87 -10.67 -12.00 -2.81
N ASP A 88 -11.18 -11.15 -1.92
CA ASP A 88 -11.04 -9.70 -2.01
C ASP A 88 -9.58 -9.27 -1.82
N LEU A 89 -8.82 -9.94 -0.94
CA LEU A 89 -7.38 -9.74 -0.80
C LEU A 89 -6.63 -10.03 -2.10
N GLY A 90 -6.97 -11.12 -2.80
CA GLY A 90 -6.36 -11.48 -4.09
C GLY A 90 -6.67 -10.47 -5.19
N LEU A 91 -7.90 -9.94 -5.21
CA LEU A 91 -8.31 -8.87 -6.12
C LEU A 91 -7.57 -7.56 -5.82
N ALA A 92 -7.47 -7.18 -4.55
CA ALA A 92 -6.73 -5.99 -4.11
C ALA A 92 -5.24 -6.09 -4.46
N TYR A 93 -4.62 -7.25 -4.27
CA TYR A 93 -3.22 -7.48 -4.67
C TYR A 93 -3.03 -7.27 -6.17
N THR A 94 -3.92 -7.84 -6.99
CA THR A 94 -3.85 -7.76 -8.45
C THR A 94 -4.11 -6.34 -8.95
N ASP A 95 -5.08 -5.63 -8.37
CA ASP A 95 -5.33 -4.21 -8.65
C ASP A 95 -4.09 -3.37 -8.35
N LEU A 96 -3.54 -3.49 -7.14
CA LEU A 96 -2.33 -2.78 -6.72
C LEU A 96 -1.14 -3.08 -7.63
N ALA A 97 -0.89 -4.35 -7.97
CA ALA A 97 0.21 -4.77 -8.84
C ALA A 97 0.03 -4.32 -10.30
N SER A 98 -1.21 -4.03 -10.72
CA SER A 98 -1.52 -3.58 -12.09
C SER A 98 -1.38 -2.07 -12.30
N ARG A 99 -1.25 -1.29 -11.21
CA ARG A 99 -1.11 0.16 -11.31
C ARG A 99 0.16 0.53 -12.07
N ALA A 100 0.06 1.51 -12.97
CA ALA A 100 1.20 1.99 -13.73
C ALA A 100 2.23 2.62 -12.78
N CYS A 101 3.50 2.29 -12.99
CA CYS A 101 4.58 2.85 -12.20
C CYS A 101 4.83 4.32 -12.55
N ASP A 102 4.79 5.22 -11.57
CA ASP A 102 5.15 6.62 -11.78
C ASP A 102 6.65 6.84 -11.57
N VAL A 103 7.21 6.25 -10.50
CA VAL A 103 8.60 6.46 -10.09
C VAL A 103 9.24 5.14 -9.65
N VAL A 104 10.37 4.81 -10.26
CA VAL A 104 11.22 3.71 -9.80
C VAL A 104 12.12 4.20 -8.66
N LEU A 105 12.04 3.56 -7.49
CA LEU A 105 12.89 3.86 -6.34
C LEU A 105 14.10 2.93 -6.29
N GLY A 106 15.21 3.43 -5.74
CA GLY A 106 16.36 2.61 -5.36
C GLY A 106 16.13 1.88 -4.04
N THR A 107 17.03 0.96 -3.70
CA THR A 107 17.09 0.31 -2.38
C THR A 107 18.53 0.38 -1.84
N PRO A 108 18.72 0.66 -0.53
CA PRO A 108 17.69 1.03 0.44
C PRO A 108 17.05 2.40 0.16
N PHE A 109 15.87 2.65 0.70
CA PHE A 109 15.15 3.92 0.61
C PHE A 109 14.75 4.43 2.02
N GLY A 110 14.20 5.65 2.10
CA GLY A 110 13.95 6.35 3.37
C GLY A 110 15.05 7.35 3.73
N ASN A 111 15.55 7.33 4.98
CA ASN A 111 16.60 8.22 5.49
C ASN A 111 16.29 9.73 5.29
N GLY A 112 15.06 10.14 5.58
CA GLY A 112 14.57 11.51 5.42
C GLY A 112 14.01 11.80 4.02
N GLN A 113 13.92 10.79 3.15
CA GLN A 113 13.30 10.93 1.85
C GLN A 113 11.84 11.36 1.98
N THR A 114 11.46 12.42 1.25
CA THR A 114 10.07 12.86 1.11
C THR A 114 9.52 12.43 -0.23
N LEU A 115 8.37 11.77 -0.21
CA LEU A 115 7.62 11.34 -1.37
C LEU A 115 6.29 12.08 -1.44
N ASN A 116 5.90 12.48 -2.65
CA ASN A 116 4.59 13.07 -2.95
C ASN A 116 3.62 11.96 -3.40
N PRO A 117 2.33 12.25 -3.61
CA PRO A 117 1.37 11.20 -4.00
C PRO A 117 1.78 10.56 -5.34
N GLY A 118 1.63 9.24 -5.46
CA GLY A 118 2.02 8.48 -6.66
C GLY A 118 2.25 6.99 -6.42
N VAL A 119 2.58 6.28 -7.49
CA VAL A 119 2.93 4.85 -7.53
C VAL A 119 4.45 4.67 -7.63
N TYR A 120 5.03 4.08 -6.60
CA TYR A 120 6.46 3.86 -6.44
C TYR A 120 6.80 2.39 -6.60
N CYS A 121 7.79 2.07 -7.42
CA CYS A 121 8.13 0.68 -7.73
C CYS A 121 9.58 0.37 -7.42
N ILE A 122 9.81 -0.79 -6.79
CA ILE A 122 11.13 -1.37 -6.58
C ILE A 122 11.07 -2.79 -7.12
N GLY A 123 11.73 -3.06 -8.24
CA GLY A 123 11.63 -4.34 -8.96
C GLY A 123 12.33 -5.54 -8.27
N SER A 124 12.82 -5.37 -7.05
CA SER A 124 13.60 -6.35 -6.29
C SER A 124 13.21 -6.35 -4.81
N ALA A 125 13.87 -7.18 -4.01
CA ALA A 125 13.84 -7.02 -2.56
C ALA A 125 14.31 -5.62 -2.16
N ALA A 126 13.70 -5.07 -1.11
CA ALA A 126 13.88 -3.69 -0.67
C ALA A 126 14.11 -3.59 0.83
N THR A 127 14.87 -2.58 1.24
CA THR A 127 15.04 -2.22 2.66
C THR A 127 14.66 -0.76 2.87
N LEU A 128 13.75 -0.53 3.82
CA LEU A 128 13.41 0.81 4.30
C LEU A 128 14.26 1.13 5.55
N ASN A 129 14.92 2.29 5.52
CA ASN A 129 15.78 2.76 6.58
C ASN A 129 15.34 4.13 7.08
N GLY A 130 15.48 4.38 8.38
CA GLY A 130 15.25 5.70 8.96
C GLY A 130 13.82 6.21 8.72
N GLU A 131 13.70 7.51 8.47
CA GLU A 131 12.39 8.13 8.21
C GLU A 131 12.03 8.13 6.72
N LEU A 132 10.78 7.79 6.40
CA LEU A 132 10.13 8.07 5.13
C LEU A 132 8.98 9.05 5.35
N ILE A 133 8.99 10.16 4.61
CA ILE A 133 7.98 11.22 4.75
C ILE A 133 7.03 11.14 3.54
N LEU A 134 5.74 10.96 3.78
CA LEU A 134 4.69 11.01 2.76
C LEU A 134 3.96 12.34 2.86
N ASN A 135 4.10 13.16 1.82
CA ASN A 135 3.60 14.52 1.78
C ASN A 135 2.36 14.60 0.88
N GLY A 136 1.18 14.80 1.48
CA GLY A 136 -0.09 14.87 0.76
C GLY A 136 -0.28 16.14 -0.07
N LEU A 137 0.62 17.12 0.03
CA LEU A 137 0.55 18.40 -0.69
C LEU A 137 -0.77 19.18 -0.45
N GLY A 138 -1.37 19.01 0.73
CA GLY A 138 -2.65 19.61 1.10
C GLY A 138 -3.88 18.83 0.61
N ASN A 139 -3.69 17.69 -0.06
CA ASN A 139 -4.78 16.84 -0.53
C ASN A 139 -5.06 15.69 0.47
N PRO A 140 -6.24 15.62 1.12
CA PRO A 140 -6.62 14.51 1.98
C PRO A 140 -6.76 13.17 1.23
N ASP A 141 -7.08 13.23 -0.06
CA ASP A 141 -7.23 12.06 -0.94
C ASP A 141 -5.91 11.68 -1.63
N ALA A 142 -4.78 12.17 -1.12
CA ALA A 142 -3.44 11.85 -1.61
C ALA A 142 -3.14 10.35 -1.48
N LEU A 143 -2.96 9.67 -2.62
CA LEU A 143 -2.67 8.24 -2.68
C LEU A 143 -1.18 7.94 -2.81
N PHE A 144 -0.69 6.98 -2.03
CA PHE A 144 0.66 6.45 -2.10
C PHE A 144 0.59 4.94 -2.26
N ILE A 145 1.12 4.43 -3.37
CA ILE A 145 1.19 2.99 -3.65
C ILE A 145 2.65 2.60 -3.78
N PHE A 146 3.08 1.57 -3.06
CA PHE A 146 4.40 0.97 -3.17
C PHE A 146 4.28 -0.44 -3.73
N GLN A 147 4.88 -0.68 -4.90
CA GLN A 147 4.98 -2.00 -5.53
C GLN A 147 6.40 -2.54 -5.32
N ILE A 148 6.53 -3.58 -4.50
CA ILE A 148 7.82 -4.21 -4.17
C ILE A 148 7.87 -5.58 -4.85
N GLY A 149 8.80 -5.75 -5.79
CA GLY A 149 9.00 -6.97 -6.57
C GLY A 149 9.69 -8.11 -5.84
N GLY A 150 9.86 -8.01 -4.51
CA GLY A 150 10.50 -9.00 -3.66
C GLY A 150 10.16 -8.79 -2.19
N ALA A 151 10.98 -9.32 -1.29
CA ALA A 151 10.82 -9.10 0.15
C ALA A 151 11.03 -7.63 0.54
N LEU A 152 10.25 -7.12 1.50
CA LEU A 152 10.43 -5.80 2.10
C LEU A 152 10.82 -5.98 3.57
N ALA A 153 11.95 -5.39 3.96
CA ALA A 153 12.34 -5.31 5.36
C ALA A 153 12.50 -3.86 5.81
N THR A 154 12.21 -3.57 7.08
CA THR A 154 12.67 -2.32 7.71
C THR A 154 13.83 -2.60 8.66
N ASN A 155 14.80 -1.69 8.71
CA ASN A 155 15.75 -1.70 9.83
C ASN A 155 15.05 -1.21 11.12
N GLY A 156 15.66 -1.49 12.27
CA GLY A 156 15.13 -1.02 13.55
C GLY A 156 15.06 0.51 13.62
N ASN A 157 14.09 1.02 14.38
CA ASN A 157 13.80 2.47 14.52
C ASN A 157 13.44 3.16 13.18
N THR A 158 12.83 2.44 12.25
CA THR A 158 12.30 3.02 11.00
C THR A 158 10.94 3.69 11.26
N SER A 159 10.67 4.83 10.64
CA SER A 159 9.37 5.52 10.77
C SER A 159 8.80 5.97 9.44
N ILE A 160 7.48 5.90 9.30
CA ILE A 160 6.74 6.55 8.23
C ILE A 160 5.95 7.73 8.81
N THR A 161 6.23 8.93 8.31
CA THR A 161 5.61 10.19 8.75
C THR A 161 4.69 10.70 7.66
N LEU A 162 3.43 10.99 8.02
CA LEU A 162 2.43 11.55 7.11
C LEU A 162 2.30 13.04 7.38
N ILE A 163 2.45 13.88 6.34
CA ILE A 163 2.36 15.34 6.45
C ILE A 163 1.41 15.93 5.42
N ASN A 164 0.96 17.16 5.68
CA ASN A 164 0.20 18.00 4.75
C ASN A 164 -0.97 17.26 4.06
N GLY A 165 -1.83 16.63 4.86
CA GLY A 165 -3.03 15.97 4.35
C GLY A 165 -2.85 14.50 3.94
N ALA A 166 -1.64 13.93 3.96
CA ALA A 166 -1.50 12.49 3.77
C ALA A 166 -2.25 11.71 4.86
N SER A 167 -3.10 10.75 4.46
CA SER A 167 -3.85 9.87 5.35
C SER A 167 -3.27 8.46 5.32
N ILE A 168 -3.30 7.77 6.47
CA ILE A 168 -2.86 6.37 6.57
C ILE A 168 -3.73 5.43 5.73
N ASP A 169 -5.00 5.78 5.57
CA ASP A 169 -5.97 4.99 4.80
C ASP A 169 -5.65 5.01 3.29
N ASN A 170 -4.82 5.97 2.84
CA ASN A 170 -4.44 6.15 1.44
C ASN A 170 -2.99 5.72 1.15
N VAL A 171 -2.39 4.90 2.02
CA VAL A 171 -1.04 4.34 1.85
C VAL A 171 -1.13 2.83 1.70
N TYR A 172 -0.64 2.30 0.59
CA TYR A 172 -0.74 0.88 0.26
C TYR A 172 0.63 0.30 -0.13
N TRP A 173 0.90 -0.91 0.33
CA TRP A 173 2.13 -1.65 0.08
C TRP A 173 1.79 -3.00 -0.54
N GLN A 174 1.98 -3.12 -1.84
CA GLN A 174 1.94 -4.41 -2.53
C GLN A 174 3.34 -5.02 -2.50
N ILE A 175 3.46 -6.21 -1.91
CA ILE A 175 4.76 -6.86 -1.68
C ILE A 175 4.72 -8.25 -2.28
N ASN A 176 5.59 -8.52 -3.25
CA ASN A 176 5.77 -9.84 -3.85
C ASN A 176 6.88 -10.63 -3.11
N GLY A 177 6.69 -10.82 -1.81
CA GLY A 177 7.63 -11.54 -0.94
C GLY A 177 7.32 -11.34 0.54
N ALA A 178 8.25 -11.80 1.39
CA ALA A 178 8.17 -11.64 2.84
C ALA A 178 8.13 -10.16 3.25
N PHE A 179 7.44 -9.87 4.36
CA PHE A 179 7.52 -8.57 5.04
C PHE A 179 8.12 -8.74 6.44
N THR A 180 9.17 -7.98 6.73
CA THR A 180 9.82 -7.98 8.05
C THR A 180 9.86 -6.58 8.63
N LEU A 181 9.20 -6.38 9.77
CA LEU A 181 9.24 -5.13 10.52
C LEU A 181 10.37 -5.17 11.56
N GLY A 182 11.34 -4.27 11.44
CA GLY A 182 12.42 -4.10 12.40
C GLY A 182 11.91 -3.57 13.74
N GLU A 183 12.60 -3.92 14.83
CA GLU A 183 12.23 -3.51 16.18
C GLU A 183 12.07 -1.99 16.35
N SER A 184 11.14 -1.59 17.20
CA SER A 184 10.85 -0.17 17.51
C SER A 184 10.51 0.70 16.29
N SER A 185 10.02 0.09 15.21
CA SER A 185 9.60 0.81 14.01
C SER A 185 8.12 1.24 14.07
N VAL A 186 7.80 2.35 13.41
CA VAL A 186 6.43 2.83 13.20
C VAL A 186 6.11 2.75 11.71
N PHE A 187 5.44 1.67 11.32
CA PHE A 187 4.99 1.45 9.95
C PHE A 187 3.58 2.00 9.74
N ARG A 188 3.27 2.50 8.55
CA ARG A 188 1.96 3.10 8.21
C ARG A 188 1.47 2.65 6.84
N GLY A 189 0.19 2.34 6.76
CA GLY A 189 -0.50 1.93 5.54
C GLY A 189 -0.95 0.47 5.58
N THR A 190 -1.65 0.07 4.53
CA THR A 190 -2.16 -1.29 4.34
C THR A 190 -1.15 -2.12 3.58
N ILE A 191 -0.72 -3.25 4.16
CA ILE A 191 0.14 -4.22 3.48
C ILE A 191 -0.73 -5.29 2.82
N VAL A 192 -0.47 -5.54 1.54
CA VAL A 192 -1.09 -6.59 0.73
C VAL A 192 0.04 -7.41 0.11
N ALA A 193 0.39 -8.52 0.76
CA ALA A 193 1.57 -9.31 0.43
C ALA A 193 1.22 -10.65 -0.23
N ASN A 194 2.09 -11.09 -1.14
CA ASN A 194 2.12 -12.43 -1.71
C ASN A 194 3.48 -13.07 -1.41
N GLY A 195 3.53 -13.85 -0.34
CA GLY A 195 4.75 -14.48 0.17
C GLY A 195 4.67 -14.69 1.67
N GLN A 196 5.55 -15.54 2.20
CA GLN A 196 5.81 -15.69 3.63
C GLN A 196 7.16 -15.08 3.97
#